data_AF-A0A1G4WQI9-F1
#
_entry.id   AF-A0A1G4WQI9-F1
#
_cell.length_a   1.000
_cell.length_b   1.000
_cell.length_c   1.000
_cell.angle_alpha   90.00
_cell.angle_beta   90.00
_cell.angle_gamma   90.00
#
_symmetry.space_group_name_H-M   'P 1'
#
loop_
_entity.id
_entity.type
_entity.pdbx_description
1 polymer ?
#
loop_
_entity_poly.entity_id
_entity_poly.type
_entity_poly.pdbx_seq_one_letter_code
_entity_poly.pdbx_strand_id
1 'polypeptide(L)'
;MNDLPLTHGWLPIVIQAVAVLVIVVVIWRTPSRFWLHWILLGITCGAALAGVTYWFIHSQALADGPAVPALWVWVAATGLVVVLAITNWRTTRWGRRSAALAAIPLCVLCVAMTVNAWTGYLPTVGAMADRVTGAHLPNEVDEATVQDMLRRGERPTAGIVVSVKIPDDASGFRHRDELVYLPPAWFASNPPPALPAIVMAGGEFGTPRDWPTTGEARATADAFADKHGGNAPILVFVDTSGEFINDTECVNGPRGNAADHLIKGVVPYVVAHFGARPQAAHWGFAGWSAGGTCALTTTLMHPDMFSTFLDIDGQMGPNAGSKTQTVARLFGSDLDAYLAFDPQTVMARHGPYDGVAAWFAVSGPGQPTYRPAAVTDTPTAPVDPDSLDTEHDAVAQHLCSMAGGYGIECAVVPGNGGHSFTTAARVFADALPWLAGRLGTPDVPAVALPGAPR
;
A
#
# COMPACT_ATOMS: atom_id res chain seq x y z
N MET A 1 -1.44 -23.82 9.74
CA MET A 1 -1.57 -23.70 8.26
C MET A 1 -1.67 -22.25 7.82
N ASN A 2 -2.25 -21.35 8.63
CA ASN A 2 -2.43 -19.94 8.26
C ASN A 2 -1.11 -19.20 7.98
N ASP A 3 -0.03 -19.52 8.69
CA ASP A 3 1.28 -18.86 8.50
C ASP A 3 2.12 -19.46 7.36
N LEU A 4 1.56 -20.39 6.57
CA LEU A 4 2.28 -20.93 5.41
C LEU A 4 2.50 -19.82 4.38
N PRO A 5 3.76 -19.52 4.01
CA PRO A 5 4.05 -18.47 3.05
C PRO A 5 3.57 -18.85 1.65
N LEU A 6 2.93 -17.88 0.97
CA LEU A 6 2.50 -17.96 -0.43
C LEU A 6 3.45 -17.24 -1.39
N THR A 7 4.37 -16.43 -0.87
CA THR A 7 5.35 -15.67 -1.66
C THR A 7 6.68 -16.40 -1.81
N HIS A 8 7.00 -17.32 -0.90
CA HIS A 8 8.25 -18.09 -0.88
C HIS A 8 8.05 -19.46 -0.21
N GLY A 9 9.08 -20.30 -0.23
CA GLY A 9 9.04 -21.63 0.40
C GLY A 9 8.54 -22.76 -0.52
N TRP A 10 8.27 -23.93 0.08
CA TRP A 10 8.02 -25.16 -0.68
C TRP A 10 6.68 -25.16 -1.42
N LEU A 11 5.63 -24.52 -0.87
CA LEU A 11 4.28 -24.58 -1.41
C LEU A 11 4.17 -23.93 -2.80
N PRO A 12 4.67 -22.69 -3.03
CA PRO A 12 4.77 -22.12 -4.36
C PRO A 12 5.54 -22.96 -5.37
N ILE A 13 6.63 -23.58 -4.93
CA ILE A 13 7.48 -24.41 -5.79
C ILE A 13 6.72 -25.67 -6.22
N VAL A 14 6.01 -26.33 -5.30
CA VAL A 14 5.22 -27.54 -5.60
C VAL A 14 4.08 -27.24 -6.56
N ILE A 15 3.35 -26.15 -6.38
CA ILE A 15 2.25 -25.76 -7.29
C ILE A 15 2.79 -25.52 -8.71
N GLN A 16 3.89 -24.79 -8.84
CA GLN A 16 4.55 -24.55 -10.12
C GLN A 16 5.07 -25.85 -10.75
N ALA A 17 5.66 -26.76 -9.97
CA ALA A 17 6.12 -28.06 -10.47
C ALA A 17 4.96 -28.92 -10.98
N VAL A 18 3.83 -28.94 -10.28
CA VAL A 18 2.61 -29.63 -10.74
C VAL A 18 2.10 -29.03 -12.04
N ALA A 19 2.06 -27.70 -12.16
CA ALA A 19 1.65 -27.03 -13.39
C ALA A 19 2.57 -27.40 -14.57
N VAL A 20 3.89 -27.41 -14.38
CA VAL A 20 4.86 -27.87 -15.40
C VAL A 20 4.59 -29.33 -15.80
N LEU A 21 4.40 -30.23 -14.83
CA LEU A 21 4.14 -31.64 -15.11
C LEU A 21 2.86 -31.84 -15.94
N VAL A 22 1.79 -31.11 -15.61
CA VAL A 22 0.53 -31.16 -16.37
C VAL A 22 0.73 -30.61 -17.79
N ILE A 23 1.47 -29.51 -17.96
CA ILE A 23 1.82 -28.98 -19.29
C ILE A 23 2.63 -30.00 -20.09
N VAL A 24 3.62 -30.66 -19.48
CA VAL A 24 4.39 -31.72 -20.13
C VAL A 24 3.48 -32.86 -20.59
N VAL A 25 2.49 -33.27 -19.79
CA VAL A 25 1.50 -34.29 -20.20
C VAL A 25 0.65 -33.83 -21.38
N VAL A 26 0.32 -32.54 -21.46
CA VAL A 26 -0.42 -31.95 -22.59
C VAL A 26 0.45 -31.92 -23.85
N ILE A 27 1.75 -31.58 -23.72
CA ILE A 27 2.70 -31.49 -24.83
C ILE A 27 3.14 -32.88 -25.30
N TRP A 28 3.39 -33.84 -24.41
CA TRP A 28 3.95 -35.15 -24.72
C TRP A 28 2.98 -36.01 -25.54
N ARG A 29 3.01 -35.79 -26.86
CA ARG A 29 2.08 -36.36 -27.83
C ARG A 29 2.76 -37.44 -28.68
N THR A 30 1.95 -38.31 -29.30
CA THR A 30 2.34 -39.00 -30.54
C THR A 30 2.27 -37.98 -31.68
N PRO A 31 3.35 -37.80 -32.45
CA PRO A 31 3.47 -36.70 -33.42
C PRO A 31 2.41 -36.80 -34.53
N SER A 32 1.84 -35.65 -34.90
CA SER A 32 1.00 -35.51 -36.10
C SER A 32 1.58 -34.39 -36.96
N ARG A 33 1.29 -34.41 -38.27
CA ARG A 33 1.81 -33.40 -39.23
C ARG A 33 1.53 -31.94 -38.83
N PHE A 34 0.46 -31.68 -38.06
CA PHE A 34 0.09 -30.32 -37.63
C PHE A 34 0.48 -29.97 -36.20
N TRP A 35 1.05 -30.93 -35.45
CA TRP A 35 1.34 -30.71 -34.04
C TRP A 35 2.38 -29.61 -33.81
N LEU A 36 3.42 -29.56 -34.64
CA LEU A 36 4.43 -28.51 -34.57
C LEU A 36 3.82 -27.13 -34.87
N HIS A 37 2.91 -27.04 -35.86
CA HIS A 37 2.23 -25.78 -36.17
C HIS A 37 1.40 -25.26 -35.00
N TRP A 38 0.70 -26.13 -34.27
CA TRP A 38 -0.08 -25.70 -33.10
C TRP A 38 0.78 -25.30 -31.91
N ILE A 39 1.94 -25.94 -31.73
CA ILE A 39 2.92 -25.50 -30.72
C ILE A 39 3.48 -24.15 -31.08
N LEU A 40 3.92 -23.95 -32.32
CA LEU A 40 4.44 -22.66 -32.77
C LEU A 40 3.39 -21.56 -32.65
N LEU A 41 2.14 -21.83 -33.05
CA LEU A 41 1.03 -20.90 -32.86
C LEU A 41 0.82 -20.58 -31.38
N GLY A 42 0.81 -21.60 -30.50
CA GLY A 42 0.64 -21.41 -29.07
C GLY A 42 1.77 -20.60 -28.43
N ILE A 43 3.02 -20.83 -28.84
CA ILE A 43 4.18 -20.04 -28.40
C ILE A 43 4.02 -18.58 -28.86
N THR A 44 3.66 -18.35 -30.13
CA THR A 44 3.45 -16.99 -30.65
C THR A 44 2.31 -16.28 -29.92
N CYS A 45 1.17 -16.94 -29.69
CA CYS A 45 0.05 -16.39 -28.93
C CYS A 45 0.44 -16.13 -27.47
N GLY A 46 1.20 -17.02 -26.85
CA GLY A 46 1.73 -16.84 -25.50
C GLY A 46 2.69 -15.65 -25.39
N ALA A 47 3.62 -15.52 -26.33
CA ALA A 47 4.53 -14.38 -26.40
C ALA A 47 3.79 -13.07 -26.64
N ALA A 48 2.80 -13.07 -27.53
CA ALA A 48 1.93 -11.90 -27.77
C ALA A 48 1.15 -11.52 -26.51
N LEU A 49 0.58 -12.50 -25.79
CA LEU A 49 -0.11 -12.25 -24.53
C LEU A 49 0.83 -11.64 -23.49
N ALA A 50 2.02 -12.22 -23.29
CA ALA A 50 3.02 -11.68 -22.37
C ALA A 50 3.45 -10.26 -22.75
N GLY A 51 3.66 -9.98 -24.05
CA GLY A 51 3.99 -8.64 -24.55
C GLY A 51 2.87 -7.62 -24.34
N VAL A 52 1.62 -7.99 -24.58
CA VAL A 52 0.46 -7.12 -24.32
C VAL A 52 0.29 -6.86 -22.82
N THR A 53 0.46 -7.89 -21.97
CA THR A 53 0.41 -7.73 -20.51
C THR A 53 1.54 -6.83 -20.02
N TYR A 54 2.76 -6.99 -20.54
CA TYR A 54 3.91 -6.12 -20.22
C TYR A 54 3.62 -4.67 -20.60
N TRP A 55 3.18 -4.45 -21.84
CA TRP A 55 2.81 -3.11 -22.31
C TRP A 55 1.71 -2.49 -21.46
N PHE A 56 0.68 -3.26 -21.11
CA PHE A 56 -0.43 -2.79 -20.29
C PHE A 56 0.04 -2.36 -18.90
N ILE A 57 0.76 -3.22 -18.18
CA ILE A 57 1.31 -2.92 -16.84
C ILE A 57 2.15 -1.64 -16.86
N HIS A 58 3.08 -1.55 -17.82
CA HIS A 58 3.96 -0.39 -17.94
C HIS A 58 3.20 0.89 -18.32
N SER A 59 2.21 0.80 -19.22
CA SER A 59 1.41 1.95 -19.66
C SER A 59 0.45 2.50 -18.59
N GLN A 60 0.10 1.67 -17.62
CA GLN A 60 -0.82 1.99 -16.53
C GLN A 60 -0.08 2.30 -15.23
N ALA A 61 1.25 2.12 -15.18
CA ALA A 61 2.07 2.27 -13.98
C ALA A 61 1.62 1.40 -12.78
N LEU A 62 1.06 0.20 -13.04
CA LEU A 62 0.45 -0.69 -12.02
C LEU A 62 1.47 -1.36 -11.07
N ALA A 63 2.74 -0.99 -11.15
CA ALA A 63 3.77 -1.54 -10.29
C ALA A 63 5.09 -0.80 -10.45
N ASP A 64 5.82 -0.73 -9.34
CA ASP A 64 7.20 -0.25 -9.27
C ASP A 64 8.21 -1.39 -9.59
N GLY A 65 9.16 -1.09 -10.48
CA GLY A 65 10.24 -1.98 -10.86
C GLY A 65 9.88 -3.17 -11.78
N PRO A 66 10.87 -4.00 -12.17
CA PRO A 66 10.63 -5.11 -13.08
C PRO A 66 9.94 -6.28 -12.38
N ALA A 67 8.86 -6.78 -12.99
CA ALA A 67 8.20 -8.00 -12.53
C ALA A 67 9.16 -9.22 -12.54
N VAL A 68 8.92 -10.17 -11.62
CA VAL A 68 9.69 -11.40 -11.55
C VAL A 68 9.64 -12.15 -12.89
N PRO A 69 10.77 -12.65 -13.46
CA PRO A 69 10.79 -13.27 -14.78
C PRO A 69 9.82 -14.45 -14.95
N ALA A 70 9.54 -15.16 -13.86
CA ALA A 70 8.58 -16.25 -13.81
C ALA A 70 7.15 -15.82 -14.23
N LEU A 71 6.75 -14.56 -13.97
CA LEU A 71 5.45 -14.03 -14.38
C LEU A 71 5.26 -14.17 -15.89
N TRP A 72 6.24 -13.72 -16.67
CA TRP A 72 6.18 -13.73 -18.13
C TRP A 72 6.15 -15.15 -18.70
N VAL A 73 6.87 -16.08 -18.06
CA VAL A 73 6.84 -17.51 -18.40
C VAL A 73 5.43 -18.07 -18.20
N TRP A 74 4.79 -17.79 -17.07
CA TRP A 74 3.45 -18.31 -16.77
C TRP A 74 2.34 -17.66 -17.62
N VAL A 75 2.46 -16.36 -17.94
CA VAL A 75 1.57 -15.69 -18.89
C VAL A 75 1.69 -16.32 -20.28
N ALA A 76 2.92 -16.52 -20.77
CA ALA A 76 3.15 -17.17 -22.05
C ALA A 76 2.67 -18.63 -22.07
N ALA A 77 2.89 -19.38 -20.99
CA ALA A 77 2.40 -20.74 -20.83
C ALA A 77 0.87 -20.81 -20.85
N THR A 78 0.18 -19.82 -20.26
CA THR A 78 -1.29 -19.72 -20.30
C THR A 78 -1.78 -19.62 -21.75
N GLY A 79 -1.20 -18.71 -22.54
CA GLY A 79 -1.54 -18.57 -23.96
C GLY A 79 -1.29 -19.86 -24.77
N LEU A 80 -0.16 -20.52 -24.52
CA LEU A 80 0.17 -21.81 -25.14
C LEU A 80 -0.88 -22.89 -24.81
N VAL A 81 -1.19 -23.08 -23.53
CA VAL A 81 -2.14 -24.12 -23.08
C VAL A 81 -3.54 -23.87 -23.64
N VAL A 82 -4.00 -22.62 -23.69
CA VAL A 82 -5.30 -22.25 -24.28
C VAL A 82 -5.37 -22.64 -25.76
N VAL A 83 -4.34 -22.32 -26.54
CA VAL A 83 -4.28 -22.69 -27.97
C VAL A 83 -4.28 -24.21 -28.14
N LEU A 84 -3.51 -24.94 -27.34
CA LEU A 84 -3.46 -26.41 -27.39
C LEU A 84 -4.79 -27.06 -26.96
N ALA A 85 -5.50 -26.47 -26.00
CA ALA A 85 -6.82 -26.94 -25.59
C ALA A 85 -7.86 -26.80 -26.72
N ILE A 86 -7.84 -25.68 -27.44
CA ILE A 86 -8.81 -25.38 -28.52
C ILE A 86 -8.52 -26.18 -29.79
N THR A 87 -7.29 -26.07 -30.32
CA THR A 87 -6.93 -26.56 -31.67
C THR A 87 -7.01 -28.08 -31.81
N ASN A 88 -7.00 -28.79 -30.69
CA ASN A 88 -6.89 -30.24 -30.67
C ASN A 88 -8.01 -30.95 -29.91
N TRP A 89 -9.09 -30.21 -29.59
CA TRP A 89 -10.17 -30.72 -28.77
C TRP A 89 -10.75 -32.03 -29.30
N ARG A 90 -11.13 -32.08 -30.58
CA ARG A 90 -11.84 -33.23 -31.17
C ARG A 90 -11.01 -34.52 -31.27
N THR A 91 -9.70 -34.44 -31.38
CA THR A 91 -8.82 -35.61 -31.63
C THR A 91 -8.11 -36.13 -30.37
N THR A 92 -8.28 -35.45 -29.23
CA THR A 92 -7.60 -35.77 -27.97
C THR A 92 -8.39 -36.75 -27.10
N ARG A 93 -7.72 -37.73 -26.49
CA ARG A 93 -8.33 -38.64 -25.50
C ARG A 93 -8.81 -37.88 -24.26
N TRP A 94 -9.88 -38.34 -23.62
CA TRP A 94 -10.52 -37.69 -22.47
C TRP A 94 -9.56 -37.27 -21.36
N GLY A 95 -8.66 -38.15 -20.89
CA GLY A 95 -7.70 -37.81 -19.82
C GLY A 95 -6.79 -36.61 -20.16
N ARG A 96 -6.45 -36.40 -21.43
CA ARG A 96 -5.65 -35.25 -21.87
C ARG A 96 -6.47 -33.99 -22.08
N ARG A 97 -7.76 -34.11 -22.41
CA ARG A 97 -8.68 -32.97 -22.36
C ARG A 97 -8.80 -32.48 -20.92
N SER A 98 -8.96 -33.39 -19.96
CA SER A 98 -8.95 -33.07 -18.54
C SER A 98 -7.64 -32.41 -18.11
N ALA A 99 -6.48 -32.91 -18.56
CA ALA A 99 -5.19 -32.29 -18.28
C ALA A 99 -5.07 -30.87 -18.89
N ALA A 100 -5.51 -30.66 -20.13
CA ALA A 100 -5.49 -29.32 -20.76
C ALA A 100 -6.44 -28.34 -20.06
N LEU A 101 -7.64 -28.80 -19.67
CA LEU A 101 -8.58 -28.01 -18.88
C LEU A 101 -8.04 -27.70 -17.48
N ALA A 102 -7.27 -28.60 -16.86
CA ALA A 102 -6.64 -28.37 -15.56
C ALA A 102 -5.40 -27.47 -15.67
N ALA A 103 -4.67 -27.53 -16.79
CA ALA A 103 -3.48 -26.72 -17.02
C ALA A 103 -3.79 -25.22 -17.08
N ILE A 104 -4.94 -24.82 -17.64
CA ILE A 104 -5.35 -23.40 -17.71
C ILE A 104 -5.44 -22.76 -16.32
N PRO A 105 -6.31 -23.23 -15.39
CA PRO A 105 -6.39 -22.66 -14.05
C PRO A 105 -5.10 -22.83 -13.26
N LEU A 106 -4.30 -23.89 -13.49
CA LEU A 106 -2.97 -24.02 -12.88
C LEU A 106 -1.99 -22.94 -13.36
N CYS A 107 -1.97 -22.60 -14.65
CA CYS A 107 -1.14 -21.51 -15.17
C CYS A 107 -1.59 -20.16 -14.61
N VAL A 108 -2.91 -19.91 -14.58
CA VAL A 108 -3.49 -18.69 -13.99
C VAL A 108 -3.16 -18.59 -12.50
N LEU A 109 -3.22 -19.70 -11.77
CA LEU A 109 -2.79 -19.75 -10.36
C LEU A 109 -1.30 -19.41 -10.23
N CYS A 110 -0.44 -19.95 -11.09
CA CYS A 110 0.99 -19.61 -11.06
C CYS A 110 1.24 -18.12 -11.38
N VAL A 111 0.50 -17.54 -12.34
CA VAL A 111 0.52 -16.08 -12.60
C VAL A 111 0.16 -15.32 -11.33
N ALA A 112 -0.98 -15.63 -10.70
CA ALA A 112 -1.43 -14.97 -9.47
C ALA A 112 -0.40 -15.09 -8.34
N MET A 113 0.21 -16.27 -8.18
CA MET A 113 1.27 -16.47 -7.17
C MET A 113 2.52 -15.65 -7.47
N THR A 114 2.94 -15.53 -8.74
CA THR A 114 4.08 -14.68 -9.11
C THR A 114 3.80 -13.20 -8.92
N VAL A 115 2.57 -12.74 -9.20
CA VAL A 115 2.14 -11.36 -8.90
C VAL A 115 2.15 -11.11 -7.39
N ASN A 116 1.63 -12.06 -6.61
CA ASN A 116 1.62 -11.96 -5.16
C ASN A 116 3.04 -12.01 -4.57
N ALA A 117 3.95 -12.80 -5.13
CA ALA A 117 5.36 -12.82 -4.74
C ALA A 117 6.07 -11.50 -5.06
N TRP A 118 5.63 -10.80 -6.11
CA TRP A 118 6.16 -9.50 -6.50
C TRP A 118 5.65 -8.37 -5.60
N THR A 119 4.36 -8.37 -5.26
CA THR A 119 3.68 -7.25 -4.57
C THR A 119 3.50 -7.46 -3.07
N GLY A 120 3.37 -8.70 -2.62
CA GLY A 120 3.23 -9.06 -1.20
C GLY A 120 1.84 -8.83 -0.60
N TYR A 121 0.79 -8.61 -1.38
CA TYR A 121 -0.57 -8.33 -0.85
C TYR A 121 -1.18 -9.48 -0.02
N LEU A 122 -0.88 -10.74 -0.35
CA LEU A 122 -1.40 -11.93 0.31
C LEU A 122 -0.24 -12.86 0.71
N PRO A 123 0.61 -12.49 1.69
CA PRO A 123 1.88 -13.18 1.93
C PRO A 123 1.69 -14.60 2.46
N THR A 124 0.55 -14.91 3.07
CA THR A 124 0.26 -16.17 3.75
C THR A 124 -1.09 -16.76 3.35
N VAL A 125 -1.27 -18.06 3.60
CA VAL A 125 -2.56 -18.75 3.41
C VAL A 125 -3.67 -18.12 4.26
N GLY A 126 -3.34 -17.65 5.46
CA GLY A 126 -4.26 -16.92 6.34
C GLY A 126 -4.78 -15.64 5.69
N ALA A 127 -3.88 -14.78 5.21
CA ALA A 127 -4.26 -13.52 4.56
C ALA A 127 -5.17 -13.75 3.33
N MET A 128 -4.87 -14.79 2.53
CA MET A 128 -5.74 -15.20 1.41
C MET A 128 -7.12 -15.67 1.91
N ALA A 129 -7.15 -16.53 2.92
CA ALA A 129 -8.40 -17.07 3.47
C ALA A 129 -9.28 -15.95 4.05
N ASP A 130 -8.69 -15.01 4.78
CA ASP A 130 -9.40 -13.87 5.37
C ASP A 130 -10.00 -12.98 4.28
N ARG A 131 -9.26 -12.77 3.19
CA ARG A 131 -9.75 -12.01 2.01
C ARG A 131 -10.93 -12.69 1.32
N VAL A 132 -10.90 -14.02 1.18
CA VAL A 132 -11.95 -14.79 0.51
C VAL A 132 -13.18 -14.96 1.38
N THR A 133 -12.99 -15.19 2.67
CA THR A 133 -14.08 -15.48 3.62
C THR A 133 -14.71 -14.23 4.20
N GLY A 134 -14.03 -13.08 4.12
CA GLY A 134 -14.44 -11.87 4.83
C GLY A 134 -14.39 -12.07 6.36
N ALA A 135 -13.54 -12.98 6.85
CA ALA A 135 -13.40 -13.22 8.28
C ALA A 135 -13.01 -11.92 9.00
N HIS A 136 -13.67 -11.66 10.13
CA HIS A 136 -13.38 -10.50 10.98
C HIS A 136 -11.96 -10.62 11.55
N LEU A 137 -11.27 -9.49 11.71
CA LEU A 137 -9.95 -9.46 12.34
C LEU A 137 -10.07 -9.89 13.81
N PRO A 138 -8.99 -10.41 14.41
CA PRO A 138 -8.92 -10.56 15.85
C PRO A 138 -9.26 -9.23 16.55
N ASN A 139 -10.20 -9.28 17.50
CA ASN A 139 -10.73 -8.11 18.19
C ASN A 139 -11.38 -7.04 17.28
N GLU A 140 -11.86 -7.43 16.10
CA GLU A 140 -12.72 -6.57 15.29
C GLU A 140 -14.14 -6.53 15.86
N VAL A 141 -14.66 -5.33 16.07
CA VAL A 141 -16.01 -5.07 16.58
C VAL A 141 -16.62 -3.89 15.83
N ASP A 142 -17.93 -3.71 15.96
CA ASP A 142 -18.60 -2.51 15.48
C ASP A 142 -18.53 -1.36 16.51
N GLU A 143 -18.84 -0.15 16.06
CA GLU A 143 -18.83 1.04 16.90
C GLU A 143 -19.79 0.92 18.11
N ALA A 144 -20.96 0.33 17.92
CA ALA A 144 -21.95 0.15 18.99
C ALA A 144 -21.41 -0.72 20.14
N THR A 145 -20.67 -1.78 19.80
CA THR A 145 -20.02 -2.70 20.74
C THR A 145 -18.91 -1.99 21.52
N VAL A 146 -18.07 -1.19 20.86
CA VAL A 146 -17.01 -0.41 21.54
C VAL A 146 -17.59 0.58 22.54
N GLN A 147 -18.65 1.29 22.15
CA GLN A 147 -19.34 2.22 23.05
C GLN A 147 -19.97 1.48 24.24
N ASP A 148 -20.41 0.24 24.06
CA ASP A 148 -20.90 -0.60 25.14
C ASP A 148 -19.80 -1.05 26.09
N MET A 149 -18.63 -1.44 25.57
CA MET A 149 -17.44 -1.75 26.36
C MET A 149 -17.03 -0.57 27.24
N LEU A 150 -17.03 0.65 26.68
CA LEU A 150 -16.76 1.88 27.45
C LEU A 150 -17.79 2.13 28.56
N ARG A 151 -19.09 1.94 28.29
CA ARG A 151 -20.14 2.11 29.31
C ARG A 151 -20.02 1.08 30.44
N ARG A 152 -19.59 -0.14 30.12
CA ARG A 152 -19.35 -1.21 31.10
C ARG A 152 -18.02 -1.06 31.84
N GLY A 153 -17.17 -0.09 31.45
CA GLY A 153 -15.85 0.12 32.04
C GLY A 153 -14.90 -1.04 31.76
N GLU A 154 -15.08 -1.75 30.65
CA GLU A 154 -14.16 -2.78 30.21
C GLU A 154 -12.78 -2.20 29.91
N ARG A 155 -11.73 -2.94 30.27
CA ARG A 155 -10.34 -2.56 30.01
C ARG A 155 -9.63 -3.71 29.29
N PRO A 156 -9.70 -3.74 27.95
CA PRO A 156 -8.99 -4.73 27.15
C PRO A 156 -7.49 -4.68 27.42
N THR A 157 -6.84 -5.85 27.44
CA THR A 157 -5.38 -5.96 27.58
C THR A 157 -4.64 -5.79 26.25
N ALA A 158 -5.37 -5.81 25.13
CA ALA A 158 -4.88 -5.57 23.78
C ALA A 158 -5.81 -4.57 23.09
N GLY A 159 -5.36 -3.95 22.03
CA GLY A 159 -6.17 -3.00 21.28
C GLY A 159 -7.36 -3.66 20.58
N ILE A 160 -8.36 -2.82 20.31
CA ILE A 160 -9.62 -3.17 19.66
C ILE A 160 -9.63 -2.54 18.28
N VAL A 161 -10.01 -3.32 17.26
CA VAL A 161 -10.20 -2.80 15.90
C VAL A 161 -11.68 -2.55 15.69
N VAL A 162 -12.04 -1.37 15.22
CA VAL A 162 -13.43 -0.95 15.02
C VAL A 162 -13.68 -0.82 13.54
N SER A 163 -14.66 -1.56 13.02
CA SER A 163 -15.19 -1.28 11.68
C SER A 163 -16.09 -0.06 11.75
N VAL A 164 -15.79 0.95 10.94
CA VAL A 164 -16.51 2.22 10.93
C VAL A 164 -17.05 2.51 9.54
N LYS A 165 -18.21 3.15 9.53
CA LYS A 165 -18.86 3.58 8.30
C LYS A 165 -18.93 5.10 8.29
N ILE A 166 -17.92 5.71 7.67
CA ILE A 166 -17.80 7.15 7.55
C ILE A 166 -18.78 7.63 6.45
N PRO A 167 -19.53 8.73 6.67
CA PRO A 167 -20.38 9.31 5.63
C PRO A 167 -19.57 9.85 4.44
N ASP A 168 -20.08 9.67 3.23
CA ASP A 168 -19.48 10.15 1.97
C ASP A 168 -20.05 11.50 1.50
N ASP A 169 -20.93 12.14 2.28
CA ASP A 169 -21.65 13.36 1.88
C ASP A 169 -20.73 14.58 1.72
N ALA A 170 -19.68 14.67 2.56
CA ALA A 170 -18.74 15.79 2.54
C ALA A 170 -17.75 15.74 1.35
N SER A 171 -17.44 14.54 0.84
CA SER A 171 -16.48 14.32 -0.25
C SER A 171 -17.16 13.92 -1.58
N GLY A 172 -18.32 13.28 -1.52
CA GLY A 172 -18.95 12.58 -2.64
C GLY A 172 -18.18 11.33 -3.09
N PHE A 173 -17.16 10.89 -2.33
CA PHE A 173 -16.33 9.75 -2.67
C PHE A 173 -16.91 8.47 -2.10
N ARG A 174 -17.31 7.53 -2.97
CA ARG A 174 -17.75 6.21 -2.51
C ARG A 174 -16.55 5.39 -2.07
N HIS A 175 -16.50 5.07 -0.77
CA HIS A 175 -15.43 4.29 -0.17
C HIS A 175 -15.93 2.99 0.47
N ARG A 176 -15.02 2.07 0.78
CA ARG A 176 -15.27 0.91 1.65
C ARG A 176 -15.15 1.33 3.11
N ASP A 177 -15.72 0.51 3.99
CA ASP A 177 -15.66 0.74 5.44
C ASP A 177 -14.20 0.78 5.93
N GLU A 178 -13.85 1.83 6.65
CA GLU A 178 -12.56 2.00 7.30
C GLU A 178 -12.45 1.17 8.57
N LEU A 179 -11.22 1.06 9.07
CA LEU A 179 -10.92 0.42 10.34
C LEU A 179 -10.18 1.39 11.26
N VAL A 180 -10.55 1.40 12.54
CA VAL A 180 -9.90 2.21 13.58
C VAL A 180 -9.34 1.30 14.67
N TYR A 181 -8.05 1.34 14.92
CA TYR A 181 -7.43 0.69 16.07
C TYR A 181 -7.45 1.62 17.29
N LEU A 182 -8.01 1.11 18.39
CA LEU A 182 -8.06 1.78 19.68
C LEU A 182 -7.14 1.05 20.67
N PRO A 183 -6.08 1.70 21.18
CA PRO A 183 -5.18 1.08 22.14
C PRO A 183 -5.84 0.89 23.52
N PRO A 184 -5.31 0.00 24.38
CA PRO A 184 -5.82 -0.20 25.74
C PRO A 184 -6.05 1.09 26.55
N ALA A 185 -5.16 2.08 26.42
CA ALA A 185 -5.28 3.36 27.12
C ALA A 185 -6.56 4.14 26.76
N TRP A 186 -7.13 3.93 25.57
CA TRP A 186 -8.38 4.58 25.18
C TRP A 186 -9.57 4.15 26.07
N PHE A 187 -9.52 2.95 26.64
CA PHE A 187 -10.54 2.42 27.55
C PHE A 187 -10.30 2.81 29.03
N ALA A 188 -9.34 3.70 29.33
CA ALA A 188 -8.99 4.04 30.70
C ALA A 188 -10.07 4.86 31.44
N SER A 189 -10.91 5.61 30.71
CA SER A 189 -11.98 6.44 31.26
C SER A 189 -13.18 6.55 30.31
N ASN A 190 -14.29 7.07 30.81
CA ASN A 190 -15.45 7.45 30.02
C ASN A 190 -15.87 8.89 30.42
N PRO A 191 -15.67 9.91 29.57
CA PRO A 191 -15.19 9.81 28.18
C PRO A 191 -13.74 9.32 28.08
N PRO A 192 -13.35 8.70 26.94
CA PRO A 192 -11.98 8.28 26.66
C PRO A 192 -10.96 9.41 26.80
N PRO A 193 -9.69 9.11 27.16
CA PRO A 193 -8.63 10.10 27.09
C PRO A 193 -8.34 10.48 25.64
N ALA A 194 -8.02 11.75 25.40
CA ALA A 194 -7.70 12.25 24.07
C ALA A 194 -6.28 11.83 23.66
N LEU A 195 -6.21 10.88 22.73
CA LEU A 195 -4.98 10.34 22.16
C LEU A 195 -4.65 11.00 20.80
N PRO A 196 -3.37 11.04 20.39
CA PRO A 196 -3.02 11.38 19.01
C PRO A 196 -3.50 10.29 18.04
N ALA A 197 -3.54 10.62 16.75
CA ALA A 197 -3.96 9.70 15.70
C ALA A 197 -3.00 9.68 14.51
N ILE A 198 -2.94 8.53 13.84
CA ILE A 198 -2.17 8.32 12.61
C ILE A 198 -3.13 7.80 11.55
N VAL A 199 -3.28 8.55 10.45
CA VAL A 199 -3.95 8.08 9.24
C VAL A 199 -3.01 7.16 8.48
N MET A 200 -3.52 6.02 8.01
CA MET A 200 -2.72 4.98 7.36
C MET A 200 -3.33 4.57 6.02
N ALA A 201 -2.64 4.91 4.91
CA ALA A 201 -3.06 4.58 3.56
C ALA A 201 -2.17 3.49 2.93
N GLY A 202 -2.78 2.53 2.22
CA GLY A 202 -2.07 1.49 1.47
C GLY A 202 -1.60 1.98 0.09
N GLY A 203 -1.07 1.06 -0.71
CA GLY A 203 -0.77 1.31 -2.13
C GLY A 203 -2.04 1.37 -3.01
N GLU A 204 -1.85 1.60 -4.31
CA GLU A 204 -2.91 1.80 -5.33
C GLU A 204 -4.05 0.75 -5.29
N PHE A 205 -3.73 -0.52 -5.00
CA PHE A 205 -4.67 -1.64 -4.95
C PHE A 205 -4.95 -2.15 -3.53
N GLY A 206 -4.75 -1.29 -2.54
CA GLY A 206 -4.92 -1.60 -1.13
C GLY A 206 -6.37 -1.67 -0.66
N THR A 207 -6.54 -2.16 0.57
CA THR A 207 -7.77 -2.05 1.37
C THR A 207 -7.44 -1.56 2.78
N PRO A 208 -8.41 -0.97 3.50
CA PRO A 208 -8.25 -0.65 4.92
C PRO A 208 -7.73 -1.82 5.78
N ARG A 209 -7.99 -3.07 5.38
CA ARG A 209 -7.60 -4.26 6.13
C ARG A 209 -6.14 -4.63 5.98
N ASP A 210 -5.45 -4.11 4.96
CA ASP A 210 -4.09 -4.56 4.63
C ASP A 210 -3.08 -4.14 5.71
N TRP A 211 -3.20 -2.91 6.24
CA TRP A 211 -2.36 -2.42 7.33
C TRP A 211 -2.47 -3.24 8.63
N PRO A 212 -3.67 -3.50 9.20
CA PRO A 212 -3.78 -4.29 10.43
C PRO A 212 -3.49 -5.79 10.23
N THR A 213 -3.48 -6.29 8.99
CA THR A 213 -3.15 -7.69 8.66
C THR A 213 -1.73 -7.83 8.15
N THR A 214 -1.53 -7.77 6.83
CA THR A 214 -0.27 -7.92 6.12
C THR A 214 0.77 -6.88 6.57
N GLY A 215 0.34 -5.65 6.86
CA GLY A 215 1.18 -4.58 7.38
C GLY A 215 1.49 -4.69 8.88
N GLU A 216 0.93 -5.68 9.58
CA GLU A 216 1.09 -5.95 11.01
C GLU A 216 0.91 -4.73 11.95
N ALA A 217 0.21 -3.69 11.50
CA ALA A 217 0.12 -2.43 12.24
C ALA A 217 -0.58 -2.61 13.60
N ARG A 218 -1.59 -3.50 13.67
CA ARG A 218 -2.25 -3.87 14.92
C ARG A 218 -1.27 -4.53 15.90
N ALA A 219 -0.57 -5.57 15.46
CA ALA A 219 0.37 -6.31 16.31
C ALA A 219 1.54 -5.41 16.77
N THR A 220 2.01 -4.53 15.88
CA THR A 220 3.02 -3.53 16.18
C THR A 220 2.54 -2.55 17.24
N ALA A 221 1.31 -2.04 17.12
CA ALA A 221 0.72 -1.11 18.07
C ALA A 221 0.39 -1.76 19.42
N ASP A 222 -0.05 -3.02 19.43
CA ASP A 222 -0.25 -3.81 20.66
C ASP A 222 1.08 -3.97 21.41
N ALA A 223 2.13 -4.43 20.72
CA ALA A 223 3.45 -4.61 21.32
C ALA A 223 4.10 -3.29 21.77
N PHE A 224 3.77 -2.19 21.11
CA PHE A 224 4.16 -0.84 21.52
C PHE A 224 3.41 -0.43 22.79
N ALA A 225 2.08 -0.53 22.79
CA ALA A 225 1.23 -0.19 23.93
C ALA A 225 1.64 -0.97 25.19
N ASP A 226 1.93 -2.27 25.09
CA ASP A 226 2.39 -3.11 26.20
C ASP A 226 3.64 -2.55 26.91
N LYS A 227 4.53 -1.89 26.16
CA LYS A 227 5.77 -1.29 26.68
C LYS A 227 5.57 0.14 27.20
N HIS A 228 4.44 0.77 26.88
CA HIS A 228 4.14 2.17 27.17
C HIS A 228 2.87 2.34 28.02
N GLY A 229 2.57 1.37 28.90
CA GLY A 229 1.45 1.48 29.84
C GLY A 229 0.07 1.44 29.19
N GLY A 230 -0.04 0.79 28.03
CA GLY A 230 -1.26 0.74 27.21
C GLY A 230 -1.38 1.90 26.21
N ASN A 231 -0.42 2.83 26.18
CA ASN A 231 -0.46 4.00 25.30
C ASN A 231 0.10 3.69 23.91
N ALA A 232 -0.67 4.06 22.89
CA ALA A 232 -0.24 4.19 21.50
C ALA A 232 -1.11 5.27 20.83
N PRO A 233 -0.76 5.75 19.62
CA PRO A 233 -1.69 6.52 18.80
C PRO A 233 -2.92 5.68 18.41
N ILE A 234 -4.05 6.34 18.17
CA ILE A 234 -5.17 5.75 17.41
C ILE A 234 -4.67 5.55 15.97
N LEU A 235 -4.85 4.36 15.39
CA LEU A 235 -4.50 4.12 13.99
C LEU A 235 -5.78 4.08 13.15
N VAL A 236 -5.81 4.85 12.07
CA VAL A 236 -6.99 5.01 11.21
C VAL A 236 -6.63 4.46 9.83
N PHE A 237 -7.09 3.25 9.53
CA PHE A 237 -6.81 2.58 8.26
C PHE A 237 -7.87 2.98 7.24
N VAL A 238 -7.46 3.78 6.25
CA VAL A 238 -8.38 4.46 5.33
C VAL A 238 -8.48 3.77 3.98
N ASP A 239 -9.62 3.98 3.31
CA ASP A 239 -9.80 3.62 1.91
C ASP A 239 -9.62 4.85 1.02
N THR A 240 -8.60 4.82 0.17
CA THR A 240 -8.33 5.88 -0.81
C THR A 240 -8.76 5.49 -2.22
N SER A 241 -9.12 4.22 -2.45
CA SER A 241 -9.42 3.68 -3.78
C SER A 241 -10.92 3.48 -4.01
N GLY A 242 -11.69 3.19 -2.95
CA GLY A 242 -13.13 2.95 -3.00
C GLY A 242 -13.54 1.61 -3.61
N GLU A 243 -12.76 1.12 -4.56
CA GLU A 243 -12.84 -0.23 -5.10
C GLU A 243 -11.44 -0.72 -5.51
N PHE A 244 -11.31 -2.03 -5.76
CA PHE A 244 -10.00 -2.65 -5.97
C PHE A 244 -9.30 -2.23 -7.27
N ILE A 245 -10.04 -1.80 -8.30
CA ILE A 245 -9.49 -1.47 -9.62
C ILE A 245 -9.43 0.04 -9.89
N ASN A 246 -9.60 0.85 -8.84
CA ASN A 246 -9.66 2.30 -8.95
C ASN A 246 -8.49 2.92 -8.22
N ASP A 247 -7.43 3.19 -8.96
CA ASP A 247 -6.29 3.94 -8.47
C ASP A 247 -6.59 5.45 -8.49
N THR A 248 -6.77 6.07 -7.33
CA THR A 248 -7.02 7.52 -7.24
C THR A 248 -5.75 8.33 -7.01
N GLU A 249 -4.61 7.67 -6.71
CA GLU A 249 -3.40 8.30 -6.16
C GLU A 249 -3.67 9.29 -5.01
N CYS A 250 -4.78 9.08 -4.27
CA CYS A 250 -5.20 9.93 -3.17
C CYS A 250 -5.53 11.39 -3.55
N VAL A 251 -5.94 11.65 -4.79
CA VAL A 251 -6.28 13.00 -5.27
C VAL A 251 -7.79 13.22 -5.39
N ASN A 252 -8.20 14.43 -5.74
CA ASN A 252 -9.56 14.73 -6.18
C ASN A 252 -9.61 14.78 -7.71
N GLY A 253 -10.53 14.02 -8.32
CA GLY A 253 -10.72 14.04 -9.76
C GLY A 253 -11.73 13.02 -10.29
N PRO A 254 -11.68 12.68 -11.60
CA PRO A 254 -12.68 11.81 -12.24
C PRO A 254 -12.77 10.39 -11.65
N ARG A 255 -11.72 9.94 -10.95
CA ARG A 255 -11.66 8.64 -10.27
C ARG A 255 -12.22 8.67 -8.84
N GLY A 256 -12.53 9.85 -8.31
CA GLY A 256 -13.05 10.03 -6.96
C GLY A 256 -12.38 11.18 -6.23
N ASN A 257 -13.05 11.67 -5.17
CA ASN A 257 -12.56 12.75 -4.31
C ASN A 257 -11.89 12.17 -3.05
N ALA A 258 -10.82 11.40 -3.24
CA ALA A 258 -10.16 10.68 -2.15
C ALA A 258 -9.49 11.64 -1.15
N ALA A 259 -8.87 12.72 -1.62
CA ALA A 259 -8.26 13.72 -0.74
C ALA A 259 -9.30 14.40 0.16
N ASP A 260 -10.44 14.79 -0.42
CA ASP A 260 -11.55 15.39 0.33
C ASP A 260 -12.13 14.42 1.36
N HIS A 261 -12.19 13.12 1.05
CA HIS A 261 -12.64 12.10 2.00
C HIS A 261 -11.78 12.09 3.27
N LEU A 262 -10.46 12.15 3.13
CA LEU A 262 -9.54 12.12 4.27
C LEU A 262 -9.72 13.34 5.19
N ILE A 263 -9.77 14.53 4.62
CA ILE A 263 -9.76 15.79 5.39
C ILE A 263 -11.16 16.23 5.82
N LYS A 264 -12.21 15.95 5.04
CA LYS A 264 -13.59 16.37 5.35
C LYS A 264 -14.41 15.26 6.02
N GLY A 265 -14.10 14.00 5.76
CA GLY A 265 -14.77 12.84 6.34
C GLY A 265 -13.99 12.23 7.49
N VAL A 266 -12.83 11.65 7.19
CA VAL A 266 -12.08 10.78 8.12
C VAL A 266 -11.64 11.52 9.39
N VAL A 267 -10.89 12.62 9.27
CA VAL A 267 -10.36 13.31 10.45
C VAL A 267 -11.48 13.84 11.36
N PRO A 268 -12.50 14.57 10.86
CA PRO A 268 -13.62 15.00 11.70
C PRO A 268 -14.38 13.86 12.36
N TYR A 269 -14.59 12.75 11.64
CA TYR A 269 -15.26 11.57 12.19
C TYR A 269 -14.49 10.98 13.36
N VAL A 270 -13.17 10.80 13.22
CA VAL A 270 -12.35 10.21 14.28
C VAL A 270 -12.24 11.11 15.52
N VAL A 271 -12.17 12.43 15.33
CA VAL A 271 -12.25 13.40 16.44
C VAL A 271 -13.59 13.28 17.16
N ALA A 272 -14.70 13.24 16.44
CA ALA A 272 -16.04 13.25 17.02
C ALA A 272 -16.44 11.92 17.69
N HIS A 273 -16.08 10.78 17.09
CA HIS A 273 -16.53 9.46 17.52
C HIS A 273 -15.55 8.76 18.48
N PHE A 274 -14.25 9.06 18.36
CA PHE A 274 -13.20 8.44 19.18
C PHE A 274 -12.45 9.44 20.08
N GLY A 275 -12.79 10.72 20.06
CA GLY A 275 -12.19 11.72 20.94
C GLY A 275 -10.70 11.95 20.68
N ALA A 276 -10.23 11.70 19.45
CA ALA A 276 -8.86 12.02 19.06
C ALA A 276 -8.58 13.52 19.25
N ARG A 277 -7.34 13.87 19.60
CA ARG A 277 -6.95 15.28 19.78
C ARG A 277 -7.12 16.05 18.46
N PRO A 278 -7.80 17.20 18.41
CA PRO A 278 -8.12 17.85 17.13
C PRO A 278 -6.95 18.68 16.55
N GLN A 279 -5.86 18.92 17.27
CA GLN A 279 -4.78 19.79 16.83
C GLN A 279 -3.79 19.05 15.91
N ALA A 280 -3.30 19.71 14.85
CA ALA A 280 -2.33 19.15 13.89
C ALA A 280 -1.09 18.50 14.53
N ALA A 281 -0.62 19.07 15.64
CA ALA A 281 0.52 18.56 16.42
C ALA A 281 0.31 17.13 16.96
N HIS A 282 -0.92 16.62 16.92
CA HIS A 282 -1.30 15.29 17.40
C HIS A 282 -1.79 14.36 16.28
N TRP A 283 -1.64 14.78 15.03
CA TRP A 283 -2.00 14.01 13.84
C TRP A 283 -0.78 13.76 12.95
N GLY A 284 -0.61 12.49 12.61
CA GLY A 284 0.36 12.06 11.60
C GLY A 284 -0.29 11.27 10.47
N PHE A 285 0.47 11.08 9.41
CA PHE A 285 0.06 10.27 8.26
C PHE A 285 1.17 9.27 7.93
N ALA A 286 0.88 7.98 7.90
CA ALA A 286 1.77 6.96 7.36
C ALA A 286 1.20 6.34 6.09
N GLY A 287 2.03 6.05 5.10
CA GLY A 287 1.56 5.33 3.93
C GLY A 287 2.67 4.64 3.15
N TRP A 288 2.27 3.69 2.31
CA TRP A 288 3.18 2.90 1.47
C TRP A 288 2.82 3.01 -0.01
N SER A 289 3.83 3.16 -0.87
CA SER A 289 3.67 3.34 -2.32
C SER A 289 2.80 4.57 -2.63
N ALA A 290 1.69 4.41 -3.38
CA ALA A 290 0.69 5.46 -3.56
C ALA A 290 0.25 6.12 -2.23
N GLY A 291 0.17 5.34 -1.15
CA GLY A 291 -0.12 5.85 0.19
C GLY A 291 1.01 6.70 0.79
N GLY A 292 2.27 6.43 0.44
CA GLY A 292 3.42 7.25 0.85
C GLY A 292 3.37 8.63 0.20
N THR A 293 3.11 8.64 -1.12
CA THR A 293 2.79 9.87 -1.88
C THR A 293 1.58 10.59 -1.28
N CYS A 294 0.54 9.86 -0.86
CA CYS A 294 -0.62 10.44 -0.19
C CYS A 294 -0.26 11.10 1.16
N ALA A 295 0.54 10.43 1.98
CA ALA A 295 0.97 10.94 3.29
C ALA A 295 1.75 12.25 3.15
N LEU A 296 2.69 12.29 2.19
CA LEU A 296 3.42 13.49 1.78
C LEU A 296 2.45 14.59 1.33
N THR A 297 1.67 14.32 0.28
CA THR A 297 0.85 15.33 -0.40
C THR A 297 -0.20 15.92 0.53
N THR A 298 -0.92 15.06 1.27
CA THR A 298 -1.95 15.48 2.22
C THR A 298 -1.37 16.36 3.32
N THR A 299 -0.23 16.00 3.89
CA THR A 299 0.40 16.79 4.97
C THR A 299 0.92 18.12 4.46
N LEU A 300 1.48 18.17 3.24
CA LEU A 300 1.92 19.42 2.62
C LEU A 300 0.77 20.37 2.31
N MET A 301 -0.39 19.84 1.93
CA MET A 301 -1.60 20.63 1.64
C MET A 301 -2.36 21.06 2.90
N HIS A 302 -2.28 20.25 3.96
CA HIS A 302 -3.04 20.44 5.20
C HIS A 302 -2.14 20.41 6.45
N PRO A 303 -1.14 21.30 6.56
CA PRO A 303 -0.30 21.39 7.75
C PRO A 303 -1.07 21.91 8.99
N ASP A 304 -2.27 22.46 8.77
CA ASP A 304 -3.24 22.79 9.82
C ASP A 304 -3.97 21.57 10.39
N MET A 305 -3.85 20.40 9.74
CA MET A 305 -4.42 19.13 10.18
C MET A 305 -3.38 18.06 10.50
N PHE A 306 -2.20 18.08 9.86
CA PHE A 306 -1.16 17.08 10.05
C PHE A 306 0.21 17.75 10.28
N SER A 307 0.98 17.25 11.24
CA SER A 307 2.32 17.78 11.56
C SER A 307 3.46 16.81 11.25
N THR A 308 3.16 15.56 10.92
CA THR A 308 4.18 14.53 10.77
C THR A 308 3.75 13.52 9.72
N PHE A 309 4.66 13.12 8.82
CA PHE A 309 4.36 12.02 7.91
C PHE A 309 5.49 11.00 7.77
N LEU A 310 5.08 9.76 7.51
CA LEU A 310 5.91 8.63 7.13
C LEU A 310 5.55 8.24 5.69
N ASP A 311 6.45 8.54 4.77
CA ASP A 311 6.36 8.18 3.35
C ASP A 311 7.22 6.94 3.11
N ILE A 312 6.62 5.79 2.80
CA ILE A 312 7.33 4.54 2.53
C ILE A 312 7.26 4.24 1.03
N ASP A 313 8.39 4.34 0.34
CA ASP A 313 8.49 4.13 -1.12
C ASP A 313 7.46 4.92 -1.94
N GLY A 314 7.14 6.15 -1.51
CA GLY A 314 6.38 7.09 -2.32
C GLY A 314 7.12 7.56 -3.56
N GLN A 315 6.41 8.34 -4.36
CA GLN A 315 6.88 8.90 -5.63
C GLN A 315 6.93 10.43 -5.56
N MET A 316 7.43 11.06 -6.63
CA MET A 316 7.58 12.52 -6.73
C MET A 316 6.26 13.31 -6.60
N GLY A 317 5.12 12.64 -6.78
CA GLY A 317 3.77 13.16 -6.75
C GLY A 317 2.79 12.11 -7.27
N PRO A 318 1.49 12.41 -7.33
CA PRO A 318 0.48 11.50 -7.88
C PRO A 318 0.84 11.03 -9.27
N ASN A 319 0.77 9.71 -9.52
CA ASN A 319 1.24 9.10 -10.75
C ASN A 319 0.29 8.03 -11.29
N ALA A 320 -0.12 8.16 -12.55
CA ALA A 320 -0.83 7.12 -13.28
C ALA A 320 -0.26 6.97 -14.70
N GLY A 321 1.07 6.90 -14.83
CA GLY A 321 1.82 6.82 -16.09
C GLY A 321 2.70 8.05 -16.33
N SER A 322 2.93 8.41 -17.60
CA SER A 322 3.62 9.68 -17.89
C SER A 322 2.83 10.88 -17.38
N LYS A 323 3.45 12.03 -17.19
CA LYS A 323 2.78 13.26 -16.72
C LYS A 323 1.52 13.59 -17.51
N THR A 324 1.56 13.46 -18.85
CA THR A 324 0.38 13.67 -19.70
C THR A 324 -0.74 12.68 -19.38
N GLN A 325 -0.40 11.40 -19.16
CA GLN A 325 -1.37 10.37 -18.77
C GLN A 325 -1.93 10.64 -17.37
N THR A 326 -1.08 10.99 -16.41
CA THR A 326 -1.45 11.35 -15.05
C THR A 326 -2.45 12.51 -15.03
N VAL A 327 -2.13 13.62 -15.69
CA VAL A 327 -3.03 14.79 -15.79
C VAL A 327 -4.37 14.40 -16.44
N ALA A 328 -4.35 13.57 -17.50
CA ALA A 328 -5.57 13.12 -18.15
C ALA A 328 -6.42 12.18 -17.26
N ARG A 329 -5.78 11.19 -16.63
CA ARG A 329 -6.45 10.08 -15.91
C ARG A 329 -6.92 10.48 -14.52
N LEU A 330 -6.09 11.22 -13.78
CA LEU A 330 -6.37 11.62 -12.40
C LEU A 330 -7.05 12.97 -12.30
N PHE A 331 -6.79 13.89 -13.24
CA PHE A 331 -7.24 15.28 -13.16
C PHE A 331 -8.14 15.71 -14.32
N GLY A 332 -8.57 14.79 -15.18
CA GLY A 332 -9.48 15.11 -16.29
C GLY A 332 -8.89 16.04 -17.34
N SER A 333 -7.57 16.00 -17.52
CA SER A 333 -6.78 16.91 -18.37
C SER A 333 -6.63 18.34 -17.84
N ASP A 334 -6.99 18.57 -16.57
CA ASP A 334 -6.79 19.86 -15.89
C ASP A 334 -5.40 19.90 -15.24
N LEU A 335 -4.51 20.71 -15.82
CA LEU A 335 -3.15 20.89 -15.31
C LEU A 335 -3.12 21.68 -14.00
N ASP A 336 -4.03 22.63 -13.79
CA ASP A 336 -4.06 23.43 -12.56
C ASP A 336 -4.51 22.56 -11.39
N ALA A 337 -5.44 21.63 -11.62
CA ALA A 337 -5.82 20.61 -10.66
C ALA A 337 -4.64 19.68 -10.32
N TYR A 338 -3.86 19.22 -11.31
CA TYR A 338 -2.62 18.46 -11.05
C TYR A 338 -1.64 19.26 -10.19
N LEU A 339 -1.40 20.53 -10.54
CA LEU A 339 -0.47 21.41 -9.82
C LEU A 339 -0.92 21.74 -8.40
N ALA A 340 -2.20 21.53 -8.06
CA ALA A 340 -2.69 21.63 -6.69
C ALA A 340 -2.26 20.44 -5.80
N PHE A 341 -1.86 19.32 -6.40
CA PHE A 341 -1.41 18.10 -5.72
C PHE A 341 0.07 17.77 -5.97
N ASP A 342 0.75 18.48 -6.89
CA ASP A 342 2.18 18.31 -7.15
C ASP A 342 3.02 18.78 -5.94
N PRO A 343 3.73 17.89 -5.21
CA PRO A 343 4.39 18.23 -3.94
C PRO A 343 5.36 19.42 -4.04
N GLN A 344 6.11 19.52 -5.14
CA GLN A 344 7.03 20.64 -5.36
C GLN A 344 6.27 21.96 -5.51
N THR A 345 5.20 21.96 -6.30
CA THR A 345 4.34 23.13 -6.49
C THR A 345 3.61 23.51 -5.20
N VAL A 346 3.12 22.53 -4.44
CA VAL A 346 2.45 22.74 -3.14
C VAL A 346 3.41 23.40 -2.16
N MET A 347 4.61 22.84 -1.97
CA MET A 347 5.63 23.43 -1.09
C MET A 347 5.99 24.87 -1.52
N ALA A 348 6.17 25.10 -2.82
CA ALA A 348 6.51 26.42 -3.34
C ALA A 348 5.40 27.47 -3.16
N ARG A 349 4.13 27.05 -3.19
CA ARG A 349 2.96 27.93 -3.00
C ARG A 349 2.64 28.17 -1.52
N HIS A 350 2.79 27.16 -0.68
CA HIS A 350 2.40 27.21 0.73
C HIS A 350 3.52 27.69 1.66
N GLY A 351 4.75 27.22 1.44
CA GLY A 351 5.84 27.35 2.41
C GLY A 351 6.11 28.79 2.86
N PRO A 352 6.68 28.99 4.06
CA PRO A 352 7.31 27.96 4.90
C PRO A 352 6.33 27.15 5.76
N TYR A 353 6.78 25.97 6.19
CA TYR A 353 6.11 25.09 7.15
C TYR A 353 6.71 25.28 8.54
N ASP A 354 5.88 25.17 9.58
CA ASP A 354 6.31 25.22 10.99
C ASP A 354 5.82 23.97 11.71
N GLY A 355 6.69 23.35 12.50
CA GLY A 355 6.40 22.12 13.26
C GLY A 355 6.28 20.83 12.43
N VAL A 356 6.35 20.89 11.09
CA VAL A 356 6.22 19.72 10.22
C VAL A 356 7.52 18.91 10.15
N ALA A 357 7.42 17.58 10.22
CA ALA A 357 8.54 16.69 9.88
C ALA A 357 8.17 15.47 9.06
N ALA A 358 9.17 14.97 8.35
CA ALA A 358 9.05 13.88 7.39
C ALA A 358 10.04 12.76 7.66
N TRP A 359 9.54 11.52 7.64
CA TRP A 359 10.37 10.33 7.51
C TRP A 359 10.10 9.72 6.14
N PHE A 360 11.09 9.79 5.26
CA PHE A 360 11.06 9.08 3.98
C PHE A 360 11.79 7.75 4.13
N ALA A 361 11.06 6.65 4.09
CA ALA A 361 11.63 5.31 4.09
C ALA A 361 11.72 4.79 2.67
N VAL A 362 12.87 4.24 2.31
CA VAL A 362 13.13 3.76 0.95
C VAL A 362 13.63 2.32 0.95
N SER A 363 13.11 1.50 0.04
CA SER A 363 13.57 0.15 -0.24
C SER A 363 14.93 0.21 -0.93
N GLY A 364 15.98 -0.20 -0.22
CA GLY A 364 17.33 -0.20 -0.74
C GLY A 364 18.39 -0.13 0.35
N PRO A 365 19.61 -0.61 0.09
CA PRO A 365 20.71 -0.47 1.03
C PRO A 365 21.16 0.99 1.10
N GLY A 366 21.55 1.45 2.29
CA GLY A 366 22.10 2.79 2.47
C GLY A 366 22.29 3.14 3.93
N GLN A 367 22.59 4.40 4.19
CA GLN A 367 22.64 4.97 5.54
C GLN A 367 21.61 6.11 5.64
N PRO A 368 21.00 6.32 6.82
CA PRO A 368 20.07 7.43 6.99
C PRO A 368 20.73 8.77 6.67
N THR A 369 20.01 9.62 5.94
CA THR A 369 20.39 11.01 5.66
C THR A 369 19.42 11.92 6.37
N TYR A 370 19.92 12.77 7.26
CA TYR A 370 19.10 13.76 7.97
C TYR A 370 19.30 15.15 7.36
N ARG A 371 18.21 15.92 7.29
CA ARG A 371 18.21 17.33 6.92
C ARG A 371 17.43 18.16 7.93
N PRO A 372 18.04 19.20 8.53
CA PRO A 372 17.32 20.12 9.39
C PRO A 372 16.33 20.96 8.57
N ALA A 373 15.34 21.54 9.26
CA ALA A 373 14.47 22.58 8.71
C ALA A 373 15.28 23.87 8.45
N ALA A 374 16.06 23.91 7.37
CA ALA A 374 16.95 25.01 7.03
C ALA A 374 16.74 25.46 5.58
N VAL A 375 16.27 26.71 5.43
CA VAL A 375 15.81 27.35 4.18
C VAL A 375 16.90 27.47 3.09
N THR A 376 18.16 27.17 3.39
CA THR A 376 19.32 27.49 2.54
C THR A 376 19.89 26.31 1.75
N ASP A 377 19.32 25.10 1.85
CA ASP A 377 19.81 23.94 1.11
C ASP A 377 19.36 23.99 -0.36
N THR A 378 20.32 23.93 -1.29
CA THR A 378 20.02 23.72 -2.70
C THR A 378 19.53 22.28 -2.88
N PRO A 379 18.36 22.05 -3.52
CA PRO A 379 17.85 20.71 -3.80
C PRO A 379 18.88 19.85 -4.53
N THR A 380 18.91 18.55 -4.26
CA THR A 380 19.62 17.60 -5.13
C THR A 380 19.02 17.65 -6.54
N ALA A 381 19.79 17.22 -7.55
CA ALA A 381 19.36 17.28 -8.94
C ALA A 381 17.96 16.68 -9.12
N PRO A 382 17.07 17.31 -9.93
CA PRO A 382 15.73 16.79 -10.14
C PRO A 382 15.79 15.36 -10.69
N VAL A 383 14.97 14.49 -10.12
CA VAL A 383 14.66 13.19 -10.73
C VAL A 383 13.71 13.44 -11.89
N ASP A 384 13.89 12.74 -13.01
CA ASP A 384 12.95 12.83 -14.14
C ASP A 384 11.56 12.39 -13.67
N PRO A 385 10.55 13.29 -13.63
CA PRO A 385 9.21 12.95 -13.15
C PRO A 385 8.48 11.99 -14.10
N ASP A 386 8.96 11.82 -15.33
CA ASP A 386 8.43 10.83 -16.29
C ASP A 386 9.22 9.50 -16.25
N SER A 387 10.24 9.37 -15.38
CA SER A 387 10.97 8.12 -15.20
C SER A 387 10.06 7.05 -14.60
N LEU A 388 9.94 5.94 -15.32
CA LEU A 388 9.25 4.73 -14.84
C LEU A 388 10.20 3.79 -14.07
N ASP A 389 11.51 4.10 -14.05
CA ASP A 389 12.46 3.46 -13.14
C ASP A 389 12.39 4.20 -11.79
N THR A 390 11.73 3.57 -10.82
CA THR A 390 11.52 4.14 -9.49
C THR A 390 12.81 4.10 -8.68
N GLU A 391 13.62 5.15 -8.80
CA GLU A 391 14.73 5.42 -7.88
C GLU A 391 14.18 6.05 -6.59
N HIS A 392 13.44 5.28 -5.78
CA HIS A 392 12.79 5.79 -4.54
C HIS A 392 13.76 6.53 -3.62
N ASP A 393 15.03 6.08 -3.52
CA ASP A 393 16.08 6.81 -2.79
C ASP A 393 16.35 8.20 -3.38
N ALA A 394 16.53 8.31 -4.70
CA ALA A 394 16.76 9.60 -5.34
C ALA A 394 15.56 10.54 -5.19
N VAL A 395 14.35 10.01 -5.32
CA VAL A 395 13.08 10.73 -5.11
C VAL A 395 12.99 11.24 -3.67
N ALA A 396 13.17 10.37 -2.68
CA ALA A 396 13.13 10.74 -1.27
C ALA A 396 14.22 11.77 -0.91
N GLN A 397 15.44 11.61 -1.43
CA GLN A 397 16.53 12.57 -1.23
C GLN A 397 16.21 13.95 -1.81
N HIS A 398 15.62 13.98 -3.00
CA HIS A 398 15.19 15.22 -3.65
C HIS A 398 14.04 15.90 -2.88
N LEU A 399 12.99 15.15 -2.54
CA LEU A 399 11.85 15.65 -1.77
C LEU A 399 12.26 16.11 -0.36
N CYS A 400 13.09 15.34 0.36
CA CYS A 400 13.61 15.75 1.66
C CYS A 400 14.50 17.01 1.54
N SER A 401 15.33 17.11 0.49
CA SER A 401 16.11 18.33 0.27
C SER A 401 15.24 19.56 -0.01
N MET A 402 14.18 19.41 -0.80
CA MET A 402 13.20 20.47 -1.05
C MET A 402 12.46 20.84 0.24
N ALA A 403 11.98 19.85 0.98
CA ALA A 403 11.23 20.00 2.21
C ALA A 403 12.02 20.80 3.27
N GLY A 404 13.32 20.50 3.44
CA GLY A 404 14.22 21.27 4.29
C GLY A 404 14.27 22.76 3.93
N GLY A 405 14.33 23.06 2.63
CA GLY A 405 14.28 24.43 2.09
C GLY A 405 12.98 25.20 2.42
N TYR A 406 11.89 24.49 2.69
CA TYR A 406 10.61 25.07 3.08
C TYR A 406 10.29 24.93 4.58
N GLY A 407 11.27 24.56 5.42
CA GLY A 407 11.09 24.51 6.88
C GLY A 407 10.60 23.17 7.44
N ILE A 408 10.64 22.11 6.64
CA ILE A 408 10.29 20.75 7.09
C ILE A 408 11.57 20.02 7.50
N GLU A 409 11.63 19.55 8.75
CA GLU A 409 12.70 18.66 9.20
C GLU A 409 12.49 17.27 8.60
N CYS A 410 13.52 16.64 8.02
CA CYS A 410 13.32 15.33 7.39
C CYS A 410 14.51 14.38 7.51
N ALA A 411 14.22 13.09 7.38
CA ALA A 411 15.23 12.07 7.16
C ALA A 411 14.82 11.13 6.03
N VAL A 412 15.80 10.74 5.22
CA VAL A 412 15.71 9.61 4.30
C VAL A 412 16.34 8.40 4.97
N VAL A 413 15.60 7.30 5.06
CA VAL A 413 15.97 6.11 5.82
C VAL A 413 15.92 4.89 4.92
N PRO A 414 17.07 4.45 4.40
CA PRO A 414 17.16 3.24 3.59
C PRO A 414 16.89 1.98 4.42
N GLY A 415 16.17 1.02 3.82
CA GLY A 415 15.82 -0.25 4.43
C GLY A 415 16.15 -1.46 3.55
N ASN A 416 16.57 -2.56 4.18
CA ASN A 416 16.86 -3.81 3.45
C ASN A 416 15.57 -4.51 3.01
N GLY A 417 15.12 -4.35 1.77
CA GLY A 417 13.88 -4.99 1.30
C GLY A 417 13.56 -4.64 -0.14
N GLY A 418 12.41 -5.13 -0.62
CA GLY A 418 11.82 -4.70 -1.88
C GLY A 418 10.49 -3.98 -1.65
N HIS A 419 9.93 -3.44 -2.72
CA HIS A 419 8.63 -2.74 -2.72
C HIS A 419 7.47 -3.68 -2.40
N SER A 420 7.21 -3.90 -1.11
CA SER A 420 6.22 -4.86 -0.63
C SER A 420 5.68 -4.46 0.73
N PHE A 421 4.45 -4.89 1.04
CA PHE A 421 3.86 -4.67 2.36
C PHE A 421 4.69 -5.23 3.52
N THR A 422 5.49 -6.29 3.31
CA THR A 422 6.38 -6.81 4.35
C THR A 422 7.47 -5.79 4.72
N THR A 423 7.99 -5.06 3.74
CA THR A 423 8.91 -3.93 4.00
C THR A 423 8.19 -2.81 4.72
N ALA A 424 6.97 -2.46 4.28
CA ALA A 424 6.15 -1.42 4.91
C ALA A 424 5.84 -1.73 6.39
N ALA A 425 5.52 -3.00 6.71
CA ALA A 425 5.26 -3.46 8.07
C ALA A 425 6.47 -3.21 8.99
N ARG A 426 7.66 -3.63 8.54
CA ARG A 426 8.90 -3.43 9.30
C ARG A 426 9.22 -1.94 9.47
N VAL A 427 9.11 -1.16 8.40
CA VAL A 427 9.35 0.28 8.44
C VAL A 427 8.40 0.98 9.41
N PHE A 428 7.11 0.63 9.40
CA PHE A 428 6.16 1.17 10.37
C PHE A 428 6.55 0.81 11.81
N ALA A 429 6.96 -0.44 12.07
CA ALA A 429 7.44 -0.84 13.39
C ALA A 429 8.68 -0.05 13.85
N ASP A 430 9.60 0.24 12.94
CA ASP A 430 10.80 1.04 13.22
C ASP A 430 10.47 2.53 13.45
N ALA A 431 9.50 3.07 12.72
CA ALA A 431 9.11 4.49 12.77
C ALA A 431 8.07 4.81 13.86
N LEU A 432 7.31 3.83 14.35
CA LEU A 432 6.24 4.06 15.34
C LEU A 432 6.72 4.78 16.61
N PRO A 433 7.89 4.46 17.23
CA PRO A 433 8.38 5.22 18.38
C PRO A 433 8.60 6.71 18.08
N TRP A 434 9.11 7.04 16.88
CA TRP A 434 9.29 8.41 16.46
C TRP A 434 7.95 9.12 16.23
N LEU A 435 7.03 8.49 15.48
CA LEU A 435 5.67 9.00 15.25
C LEU A 435 4.96 9.25 16.58
N ALA A 436 4.91 8.24 17.45
CA ALA A 436 4.20 8.32 18.73
C ALA A 436 4.78 9.41 19.65
N GLY A 437 6.11 9.51 19.74
CA GLY A 437 6.78 10.54 20.54
C GLY A 437 6.55 11.95 20.01
N ARG A 438 6.63 12.14 18.69
CA ARG A 438 6.44 13.44 18.05
C ARG A 438 5.00 13.93 18.16
N LEU A 439 4.03 13.03 18.02
CA LEU A 439 2.60 13.35 18.14
C LEU A 439 2.13 13.51 19.60
N GLY A 440 3.03 13.37 20.58
CA GLY A 440 2.71 13.56 21.99
C GLY A 440 1.85 12.43 22.58
N THR A 441 2.10 11.19 22.18
CA THR A 441 1.49 10.02 22.81
C THR A 441 1.90 9.96 24.29
N PRO A 442 0.97 9.78 25.24
CA PRO A 442 1.31 9.74 26.65
C PRO A 442 2.34 8.65 26.97
N ASP A 443 3.26 8.94 27.89
CA ASP A 443 4.34 8.04 28.34
C ASP A 443 5.30 7.55 27.23
N VAL A 444 5.31 8.25 26.09
CA VAL A 444 6.26 8.02 24.98
C VAL A 444 7.21 9.22 24.89
N PRO A 445 8.54 9.02 25.02
CA PRO A 445 9.49 10.11 24.85
C PRO A 445 9.58 10.55 23.38
N ALA A 446 9.83 11.84 23.15
CA ALA A 446 10.20 12.32 21.83
C ALA A 446 11.56 11.73 21.42
N VAL A 447 11.61 11.16 20.20
CA VAL A 447 12.83 10.61 19.60
C VAL A 447 13.19 11.46 18.39
N ALA A 448 14.48 11.74 18.21
CA ALA A 448 14.95 12.48 17.05
C ALA A 448 14.82 11.64 15.76
N LEU A 449 14.75 12.30 14.61
CA LEU A 449 14.80 11.62 13.32
C LEU A 449 16.12 10.83 13.16
N PRO A 450 16.12 9.69 12.45
CA PRO A 450 17.35 8.96 12.15
C PRO A 450 18.37 9.83 11.44
N GLY A 451 19.63 9.75 11.88
CA GLY A 451 20.73 10.57 11.35
C GLY A 451 20.82 11.98 11.96
N ALA A 452 19.84 12.42 12.76
CA ALA A 452 19.92 13.69 13.47
C ALA A 452 21.05 13.68 14.51
N PRO A 453 21.69 14.83 14.78
CA PRO A 453 22.68 14.96 15.86
C PRO A 453 22.05 14.62 17.22
N ARG A 454 22.82 13.97 18.10
CA ARG A 454 22.43 13.67 19.48
C ARG A 454 22.71 14.80 20.44
#